data_AF-M2NKT5-F1
#
_entry.id   AF-M2NKT5-F1
#
_cell.length_a   1.000
_cell.length_b   1.000
_cell.length_c   1.000
_cell.angle_alpha   90.00
_cell.angle_beta   90.00
_cell.angle_gamma   90.00
#
_symmetry.space_group_name_H-M   'P 1'
#
loop_
_entity.id
_entity.type
_entity.pdbx_description
1 polymer ?
#
loop_
_entity_poly.entity_id
_entity_poly.type
_entity_poly.pdbx_seq_one_letter_code
_entity_poly.pdbx_strand_id
1 'polypeptide(L)'
;MDSNFANLSEEFEQIYLEPQSLTSFRLFDLPPELWLRICEVAVISPVPVNVTRVPFQQQQAQRVQQPAITRTCRLLRQEALPMFYKNNTFEAWHFCQPWTCPRQWLLAIGRGNLLQMGRLKIYTQNDKEFWQGCFERAGLKDVEIREVEGAEVEEPCPAHKNHLTLDTVLVTFR
;
A
#
# COMPACT_ATOMS: atom_id res chain seq x y z
N MET A 1 -19.25 -12.92 -14.90
CA MET A 1 -18.93 -11.74 -15.71
C MET A 1 -18.33 -12.29 -16.98
N ASP A 2 -19.11 -12.28 -18.05
CA ASP A 2 -18.70 -12.81 -19.35
C ASP A 2 -17.78 -11.80 -20.01
N SER A 3 -16.47 -11.96 -19.79
CA SER A 3 -15.44 -11.22 -20.49
C SER A 3 -15.38 -11.72 -21.93
N ASN A 4 -16.30 -11.25 -22.76
CA ASN A 4 -16.30 -11.58 -24.18
C ASN A 4 -15.17 -10.82 -24.87
N PHE A 5 -14.04 -11.51 -25.09
CA PHE A 5 -12.84 -10.99 -25.75
C PHE A 5 -13.08 -10.58 -27.22
N ALA A 6 -14.21 -10.96 -27.82
CA ALA A 6 -14.54 -10.71 -29.22
C ALA A 6 -14.73 -9.22 -29.60
N ASN A 7 -14.73 -8.30 -28.62
CA ASN A 7 -14.84 -6.85 -28.85
C ASN A 7 -13.51 -6.09 -28.63
N LEU A 8 -12.40 -6.79 -28.37
CA LEU A 8 -11.10 -6.13 -28.28
C LEU A 8 -10.56 -5.87 -29.69
N SER A 9 -10.05 -4.66 -29.94
CA SER A 9 -9.44 -4.28 -31.22
C SER A 9 -8.35 -5.29 -31.59
N GLU A 10 -8.38 -5.80 -32.83
CA GLU A 10 -7.35 -6.68 -33.39
C GLU A 10 -5.93 -6.08 -33.31
N GLU A 11 -5.81 -4.74 -33.18
CA GLU A 11 -4.54 -4.05 -32.93
C GLU A 11 -3.83 -4.55 -31.66
N PHE A 12 -4.58 -4.97 -30.64
CA PHE A 12 -3.98 -5.44 -29.38
C PHE A 12 -3.29 -6.79 -29.55
N GLU A 13 -3.81 -7.67 -30.41
CA GLU A 13 -3.23 -8.98 -30.70
C GLU A 13 -2.09 -8.91 -31.71
N GLN A 14 -2.15 -7.98 -32.66
CA GLN A 14 -1.11 -7.77 -33.68
C GLN A 14 0.24 -7.36 -33.09
N ILE A 15 0.25 -6.65 -31.96
CA ILE A 15 1.48 -6.30 -31.21
C ILE A 15 2.29 -7.55 -30.83
N TYR A 16 1.65 -8.68 -30.56
CA TYR A 16 2.34 -9.92 -30.11
C TYR A 16 2.83 -10.80 -31.26
N LEU A 17 2.41 -10.53 -32.49
CA LEU A 17 2.68 -11.39 -33.65
C LEU A 17 3.87 -10.91 -34.50
N GLU A 18 4.22 -9.62 -34.44
CA GLU A 18 5.42 -9.12 -35.10
C GLU A 18 6.68 -9.42 -34.28
N PRO A 19 7.81 -9.78 -34.93
CA PRO A 19 9.10 -9.87 -34.25
C PRO A 19 9.48 -8.46 -33.80
N GLN A 20 9.04 -8.08 -32.60
CA GLN A 20 9.43 -6.82 -31.98
C GLN A 20 10.95 -6.85 -31.86
N SER A 21 11.64 -6.14 -32.75
CA SER A 21 12.94 -5.59 -32.39
C SER A 21 12.80 -5.02 -30.98
N LEU A 22 13.76 -5.34 -30.09
CA LEU A 22 13.82 -4.95 -28.67
C LEU A 22 13.83 -3.42 -28.51
N THR A 23 12.79 -2.77 -28.99
CA THR A 23 12.58 -1.33 -28.93
C THR A 23 12.09 -1.08 -27.52
N SER A 24 12.89 -0.34 -26.77
CA SER A 24 12.50 0.14 -25.46
C SER A 24 11.10 0.73 -25.53
N PHE A 25 10.22 0.32 -24.61
CA PHE A 25 8.91 0.93 -24.46
C PHE A 25 9.07 2.46 -24.38
N ARG A 26 8.38 3.21 -25.24
CA ARG A 26 8.58 4.65 -25.47
C ARG A 26 8.13 5.58 -24.33
N LEU A 27 7.90 5.03 -23.13
CA LEU A 27 7.50 5.81 -21.96
C LEU A 27 8.50 6.93 -21.65
N PHE A 28 9.80 6.65 -21.80
CA PHE A 28 10.86 7.62 -21.51
C PHE A 28 11.20 8.53 -22.70
N ASP A 29 10.55 8.35 -23.85
CA ASP A 29 10.61 9.33 -24.94
C ASP A 29 9.65 10.51 -24.67
N LEU A 30 8.75 10.35 -23.69
CA LEU A 30 7.91 11.43 -23.20
C LEU A 30 8.75 12.43 -22.37
N PRO A 31 8.38 13.73 -22.38
CA PRO A 31 8.90 14.68 -21.41
C PRO A 31 8.75 14.19 -19.96
N PRO A 32 9.72 14.51 -19.07
CA PRO A 32 9.71 14.12 -17.66
C PRO A 32 8.37 14.30 -16.95
N GLU A 33 7.72 15.42 -17.21
CA GLU A 33 6.46 15.82 -16.57
C GLU A 33 5.34 14.80 -16.86
N LEU A 34 5.30 14.25 -18.07
CA LEU A 34 4.23 13.33 -18.47
C LEU A 34 4.39 11.96 -17.83
N TRP A 35 5.59 11.37 -17.87
CA TRP A 35 5.77 10.05 -17.26
C TRP A 35 5.79 10.11 -15.73
N LEU A 36 6.20 11.24 -15.12
CA LEU A 36 6.00 11.48 -13.69
C LEU A 36 4.51 11.57 -13.34
N ARG A 37 3.69 12.21 -14.19
CA ARG A 37 2.24 12.24 -13.99
C ARG A 37 1.60 10.86 -14.13
N ILE A 38 2.10 10.02 -15.04
CA ILE A 38 1.69 8.61 -15.15
C ILE A 38 2.04 7.86 -13.87
N CYS A 39 3.25 8.04 -13.33
CA CYS A 39 3.66 7.46 -12.05
C CYS A 39 2.69 7.86 -10.93
N GLU A 40 2.40 9.15 -10.80
CA GLU A 40 1.50 9.69 -9.78
C GLU A 40 0.11 9.04 -9.85
N VAL A 41 -0.49 9.02 -11.04
CA VAL A 41 -1.81 8.39 -11.26
C VAL A 41 -1.78 6.88 -10.96
N ALA A 42 -0.67 6.21 -11.27
CA ALA A 42 -0.53 4.77 -11.08
C ALA A 42 -0.31 4.37 -9.60
N VAL A 43 0.18 5.27 -8.75
CA VAL A 43 0.52 4.96 -7.36
C VAL A 43 -0.38 5.61 -6.32
N ILE A 44 -1.12 6.67 -6.65
CA ILE A 44 -2.01 7.34 -5.69
C ILE A 44 -3.40 6.70 -5.73
N SER A 45 -3.85 6.24 -4.58
CA SER A 45 -5.19 5.71 -4.33
C SER A 45 -6.05 6.79 -3.65
N PRO A 46 -7.31 6.99 -4.10
CA PRO A 46 -8.24 7.88 -3.42
C PRO A 46 -8.74 7.32 -2.08
N VAL A 47 -8.60 6.00 -1.87
CA VAL A 47 -9.01 5.28 -0.66
C VAL A 47 -7.78 4.84 0.14
N PRO A 48 -7.82 4.81 1.49
CA PRO A 48 -6.72 4.35 2.31
C PRO A 48 -6.19 2.96 1.91
N VAL A 49 -4.86 2.84 1.83
CA VAL A 49 -4.19 1.57 1.53
C VAL A 49 -4.16 0.72 2.78
N ASN A 50 -4.97 -0.33 2.80
CA ASN A 50 -5.02 -1.28 3.91
C ASN A 50 -3.90 -2.33 3.81
N VAL A 51 -2.96 -2.29 4.76
CA VAL A 51 -1.78 -3.18 4.76
C VAL A 51 -2.07 -4.59 5.30
N THR A 52 -3.24 -4.77 5.92
CA THR A 52 -3.64 -6.02 6.59
C THR A 52 -4.76 -6.78 5.89
N ARG A 53 -5.27 -6.29 4.75
CA ARG A 53 -6.39 -6.89 3.98
C ARG A 53 -6.12 -8.31 3.48
N VAL A 54 -4.93 -8.85 3.71
CA VAL A 54 -4.60 -10.25 3.42
C VAL A 54 -4.72 -11.06 4.72
N PRO A 55 -5.56 -12.11 4.75
CA PRO A 55 -5.85 -12.87 5.97
C PRO A 55 -4.67 -13.72 6.48
N PHE A 56 -3.56 -13.86 5.74
CA PHE A 56 -2.47 -14.77 6.12
C PHE A 56 -1.12 -14.05 6.27
N GLN A 57 -0.49 -14.19 7.45
CA GLN A 57 0.69 -13.42 7.86
C GLN A 57 1.91 -13.71 6.97
N GLN A 58 2.11 -14.97 6.56
CA GLN A 58 3.19 -15.37 5.66
C GLN A 58 3.09 -14.71 4.27
N GLN A 59 1.90 -14.27 3.88
CA GLN A 59 1.66 -13.59 2.61
C GLN A 59 1.79 -12.07 2.72
N GLN A 60 1.78 -11.47 3.93
CA GLN A 60 1.94 -10.02 4.08
C GLN A 60 3.31 -9.54 3.57
N ALA A 61 4.39 -10.21 3.95
CA ALA A 61 5.74 -9.86 3.49
C ALA A 61 5.90 -10.07 1.98
N GLN A 62 5.28 -11.13 1.44
CA GLN A 62 5.23 -11.39 -0.02
C GLN A 62 4.30 -10.41 -0.77
N ARG A 63 3.36 -9.79 -0.06
CA ARG A 63 2.42 -8.79 -0.56
C ARG A 63 2.68 -7.40 0.01
N VAL A 64 3.93 -7.08 0.33
CA VAL A 64 4.44 -5.70 0.22
C VAL A 64 4.43 -5.33 -1.27
N GLN A 65 3.26 -5.40 -1.89
CA GLN A 65 3.06 -5.10 -3.29
C GLN A 65 3.03 -3.59 -3.37
N GLN A 66 4.25 -3.03 -3.31
CA GLN A 66 4.50 -1.74 -3.92
C GLN A 66 3.84 -1.74 -5.30
N PRO A 67 3.29 -0.60 -5.74
CA PRO A 67 2.53 -0.53 -6.98
C PRO A 67 3.25 -1.20 -8.14
N ALA A 68 2.51 -1.85 -9.05
CA ALA A 68 3.12 -2.66 -10.12
C ALA A 68 4.18 -1.87 -10.93
N ILE A 69 3.95 -0.58 -11.15
CA ILE A 69 4.88 0.31 -11.85
C ILE A 69 6.25 0.46 -11.16
N THR A 70 6.33 0.36 -9.83
CA THR A 70 7.61 0.45 -9.10
C THR A 70 8.44 -0.83 -9.25
N ARG A 71 7.87 -1.91 -9.83
CA ARG A 71 8.54 -3.20 -10.01
C ARG A 71 9.14 -3.38 -11.40
N THR A 72 8.84 -2.49 -12.35
CA THR A 72 9.24 -2.65 -13.75
C THR A 72 10.72 -2.32 -13.99
N CYS A 73 11.20 -1.15 -13.56
CA CYS A 73 12.59 -0.73 -13.71
C CYS A 73 13.09 0.11 -12.52
N ARG A 74 14.40 0.39 -12.47
CA ARG A 74 15.02 1.16 -11.37
C ARG A 74 14.56 2.62 -11.34
N LEU A 75 14.47 3.26 -12.51
CA LEU A 75 14.06 4.67 -12.64
C LEU A 75 12.63 4.88 -12.10
N LEU A 76 11.66 4.11 -12.61
CA LEU A 76 10.28 4.20 -12.13
C LEU A 76 10.15 3.87 -10.64
N ARG A 77 10.95 2.93 -10.13
CA ARG A 77 11.00 2.67 -8.69
C ARG A 77 11.48 3.87 -7.90
N GLN A 78 12.55 4.54 -8.33
CA GLN A 78 13.12 5.69 -7.64
C GLN A 78 12.16 6.89 -7.61
N GLU A 79 11.40 7.09 -8.69
CA GLU A 79 10.49 8.24 -8.83
C GLU A 79 9.11 7.98 -8.21
N ALA A 80 8.51 6.81 -8.47
CA ALA A 80 7.14 6.53 -8.08
C ALA A 80 6.99 6.03 -6.63
N LEU A 81 8.02 5.38 -6.07
CA LEU A 81 7.93 4.83 -4.71
C LEU A 81 7.84 5.94 -3.63
N PRO A 82 8.57 7.06 -3.74
CA PRO A 82 8.35 8.22 -2.88
C PRO A 82 6.94 8.79 -2.96
N MET A 83 6.41 8.93 -4.19
CA MET A 83 5.04 9.40 -4.40
C MET A 83 4.03 8.47 -3.72
N PHE A 84 4.24 7.15 -3.82
CA PHE A 84 3.39 6.16 -3.18
C PHE A 84 3.32 6.35 -1.66
N TYR A 85 4.46 6.35 -0.96
CA TYR A 85 4.42 6.45 0.50
C TYR A 85 4.00 7.84 0.98
N LYS A 86 4.45 8.91 0.32
CA LYS A 86 4.20 10.28 0.76
C LYS A 86 2.76 10.74 0.52
N ASN A 87 2.16 10.34 -0.60
CA ASN A 87 0.89 10.92 -1.05
C ASN A 87 -0.31 9.99 -0.83
N ASN A 88 -0.10 8.78 -0.30
CA ASN A 88 -1.19 7.89 0.10
C ASN A 88 -1.45 7.96 1.61
N THR A 89 -2.67 7.59 1.98
CA THR A 89 -3.00 7.29 3.38
C THR A 89 -2.93 5.78 3.59
N PHE A 90 -2.45 5.36 4.76
CA PHE A 90 -2.27 3.96 5.09
C PHE A 90 -3.04 3.60 6.35
N GLU A 91 -3.61 2.41 6.35
CA GLU A 91 -4.32 1.87 7.50
C GLU A 91 -4.07 0.36 7.71
N ALA A 92 -4.31 -0.09 8.94
CA ALA A 92 -4.23 -1.48 9.35
C ALA A 92 -5.43 -1.86 10.22
N TRP A 93 -6.01 -3.02 9.96
CA TRP A 93 -7.10 -3.62 10.72
C TRP A 93 -6.54 -4.72 11.61
N HIS A 94 -6.49 -4.45 12.91
CA HIS A 94 -6.00 -5.37 13.93
C HIS A 94 -7.00 -5.51 15.09
N PHE A 95 -8.26 -5.76 14.74
CA PHE A 95 -9.36 -5.89 15.69
C PHE A 95 -10.16 -7.18 15.52
N CYS A 96 -9.92 -7.98 14.48
CA CYS A 96 -10.53 -9.29 14.34
C CYS A 96 -9.64 -10.30 13.61
N GLN A 97 -9.74 -11.57 13.99
CA GLN A 97 -9.12 -12.66 13.24
C GLN A 97 -9.86 -12.85 11.90
N PRO A 98 -9.19 -13.23 10.81
CA PRO A 98 -7.80 -13.66 10.72
C PRO A 98 -6.81 -12.52 10.38
N TRP A 99 -7.16 -11.24 10.59
CA TRP A 99 -6.28 -10.15 10.15
C TRP A 99 -4.96 -10.13 10.90
N THR A 100 -3.93 -9.79 10.16
CA THR A 100 -2.55 -10.11 10.52
C THR A 100 -1.85 -8.86 11.02
N CYS A 101 -0.92 -9.02 11.98
CA CYS A 101 -0.21 -7.89 12.57
C CYS A 101 0.60 -7.13 11.49
N PRO A 102 0.45 -5.79 11.34
CA PRO A 102 1.12 -5.00 10.29
C PRO A 102 2.64 -4.91 10.46
N ARG A 103 3.16 -5.37 11.61
CA ARG A 103 4.59 -5.33 11.97
C ARG A 103 5.51 -5.88 10.89
N GLN A 104 5.18 -7.03 10.29
CA GLN A 104 6.04 -7.64 9.26
C GLN A 104 6.10 -6.79 7.98
N TRP A 105 4.98 -6.20 7.58
CA TRP A 105 4.91 -5.31 6.44
C TRP A 105 5.76 -4.05 6.69
N LEU A 106 5.64 -3.44 7.88
CA LEU A 106 6.41 -2.26 8.27
C LEU A 106 7.92 -2.51 8.25
N LEU A 107 8.36 -3.68 8.72
CA LEU A 107 9.77 -4.06 8.64
C LEU A 107 10.24 -4.25 7.19
N ALA A 108 9.41 -4.87 6.36
CA ALA A 108 9.76 -5.21 4.99
C ALA A 108 9.85 -4.00 4.04
N ILE A 109 9.07 -2.93 4.26
CA ILE A 109 9.21 -1.71 3.46
C ILE A 109 10.47 -0.92 3.79
N GLY A 110 11.05 -1.13 4.96
CA GLY A 110 12.29 -0.50 5.39
C GLY A 110 12.13 0.95 5.85
N ARG A 111 13.15 1.43 6.59
CA ARG A 111 13.11 2.73 7.30
C ARG A 111 12.88 3.93 6.38
N GLY A 112 13.54 3.98 5.22
CA GLY A 112 13.39 5.11 4.29
C GLY A 112 11.96 5.29 3.78
N ASN A 113 11.22 4.20 3.60
CA ASN A 113 9.82 4.25 3.17
C ASN A 113 8.87 4.57 4.34
N LEU A 114 9.17 4.08 5.55
CA LEU A 114 8.42 4.45 6.76
C LEU A 114 8.44 5.96 7.01
N LEU A 115 9.61 6.59 6.86
CA LEU A 115 9.74 8.04 7.02
C LEU A 115 8.94 8.81 5.97
N GLN A 116 8.93 8.33 4.73
CA GLN A 116 8.14 8.94 3.66
C GLN A 116 6.63 8.76 3.87
N MET A 117 6.23 7.60 4.40
CA MET A 117 4.85 7.31 4.76
C MET A 117 4.35 8.27 5.85
N GLY A 118 5.20 8.53 6.84
CA GLY A 118 4.95 9.49 7.92
C GLY A 118 3.91 9.02 8.94
N ARG A 119 2.73 8.55 8.51
CA ARG A 119 1.64 8.12 9.40
C ARG A 119 0.94 6.83 8.95
N LEU A 120 0.54 6.02 9.92
CA LEU A 120 -0.29 4.82 9.76
C LEU A 120 -1.42 4.85 10.79
N LYS A 121 -2.67 4.65 10.35
CA LYS A 121 -3.81 4.43 11.25
C LYS A 121 -3.94 2.94 11.54
N ILE A 122 -4.08 2.56 12.80
CA ILE A 122 -4.32 1.16 13.19
C ILE A 122 -5.62 1.10 13.97
N TYR A 123 -6.59 0.36 13.45
CA TYR A 123 -7.82 0.05 14.17
C TYR A 123 -7.56 -1.21 14.99
N THR A 124 -7.74 -1.13 16.31
CA THR A 124 -7.24 -2.14 17.25
C THR A 124 -8.11 -2.19 18.50
N GLN A 125 -8.10 -3.31 19.22
CA GLN A 125 -8.65 -3.39 20.59
C GLN A 125 -7.58 -3.21 21.67
N ASN A 126 -6.30 -3.20 21.27
CA ASN A 126 -5.16 -2.98 22.15
C ASN A 126 -4.82 -1.49 22.25
N ASP A 127 -4.37 -1.09 23.43
CA ASP A 127 -3.93 0.26 23.78
C ASP A 127 -2.59 0.67 23.13
N LYS A 128 -2.21 1.93 23.36
CA LYS A 128 -0.93 2.50 22.96
C LYS A 128 0.28 1.74 23.50
N GLU A 129 0.24 1.27 24.74
CA GLU A 129 1.40 0.62 25.38
C GLU A 129 1.75 -0.70 24.70
N PHE A 130 0.72 -1.47 24.32
CA PHE A 130 0.88 -2.68 23.52
C PHE A 130 1.59 -2.39 22.20
N TRP A 131 1.16 -1.36 21.46
CA TRP A 131 1.75 -1.00 20.17
C TRP A 131 3.17 -0.45 20.32
N GLN A 132 3.42 0.34 21.36
CA GLN A 132 4.75 0.84 21.71
C GLN A 132 5.72 -0.33 21.90
N GLY A 133 5.36 -1.29 22.77
CA GLY A 133 6.19 -2.48 22.99
C GLY A 133 6.34 -3.34 21.71
N CYS A 134 5.33 -3.41 20.85
CA CYS A 134 5.42 -4.11 19.57
C CYS A 134 6.46 -3.50 18.62
N PHE A 135 6.49 -2.17 18.49
CA PHE A 135 7.44 -1.47 17.62
C PHE A 135 8.85 -1.47 18.21
N GLU A 136 8.99 -1.31 19.53
CA GLU A 136 10.29 -1.40 20.21
C GLU A 136 10.96 -2.76 20.02
N ARG A 137 10.20 -3.86 20.19
CA ARG A 137 10.68 -5.23 19.93
C ARG A 137 11.04 -5.46 18.47
N ALA A 138 10.44 -4.72 17.55
CA ALA A 138 10.76 -4.77 16.13
C ALA A 138 11.98 -3.90 15.76
N GLY A 139 12.53 -3.13 16.70
CA GLY A 139 13.65 -2.21 16.44
C GLY A 139 13.22 -0.86 15.86
N LEU A 140 11.91 -0.56 15.83
CA LEU A 140 11.35 0.73 15.42
C LEU A 140 11.22 1.64 16.65
N LYS A 141 12.32 2.30 17.03
CA LYS A 141 12.39 3.13 18.24
C LYS A 141 11.91 4.57 18.04
N ASP A 142 11.97 5.09 16.82
CA ASP A 142 11.63 6.47 16.48
C ASP A 142 10.16 6.59 16.02
N VAL A 143 9.26 6.05 16.83
CA VAL A 143 7.83 6.00 16.54
C VAL A 143 7.05 6.73 17.64
N GLU A 144 6.22 7.69 17.24
CA GLU A 144 5.26 8.34 18.13
C GLU A 144 3.88 7.71 17.95
N ILE A 145 3.28 7.28 19.06
CA ILE A 145 1.97 6.64 19.07
C ILE A 145 0.98 7.52 19.84
N ARG A 146 -0.18 7.77 19.24
CA ARG A 146 -1.30 8.52 19.84
C ARG A 146 -2.59 7.74 19.69
N GLU A 147 -3.41 7.73 20.73
CA GLU A 147 -4.76 7.17 20.67
C GLU A 147 -5.71 8.22 20.08
N VAL A 148 -6.64 7.75 19.27
CA VAL A 148 -7.69 8.52 18.64
C VAL A 148 -8.99 7.77 18.91
N GLU A 149 -9.81 8.30 19.80
CA GLU A 149 -11.11 7.72 20.12
C GLU A 149 -12.09 7.95 18.95
N GLY A 150 -12.88 6.91 18.63
CA GLY A 150 -14.06 7.05 17.78
C GLY A 150 -13.80 7.31 16.30
N ALA A 151 -12.71 6.80 15.71
CA ALA A 151 -12.52 6.91 14.27
C ALA A 151 -13.55 6.05 13.54
N GLU A 152 -14.32 6.67 12.65
CA GLU A 152 -15.21 5.96 11.72
C GLU A 152 -14.37 5.11 10.76
N VAL A 153 -14.73 3.83 10.64
CA VAL A 153 -14.16 2.94 9.63
C VAL A 153 -15.05 3.02 8.40
N GLU A 154 -14.54 3.53 7.27
CA GLU A 154 -15.32 3.68 6.03
C GLU A 154 -15.85 2.33 5.50
N GLU A 155 -15.11 1.24 5.72
CA GLU A 155 -15.52 -0.12 5.37
C GLU A 155 -15.28 -1.09 6.55
N PRO A 156 -16.23 -1.24 7.50
CA PRO A 156 -16.04 -2.18 8.60
C PRO A 156 -15.94 -3.62 8.08
N CYS A 157 -15.12 -4.43 8.75
CA CYS A 157 -14.98 -5.86 8.45
C CYS A 157 -16.37 -6.52 8.31
N PRO A 158 -16.59 -7.47 7.36
CA PRO A 158 -17.87 -8.14 7.19
C PRO A 158 -18.47 -8.76 8.46
N ALA A 159 -17.61 -9.14 9.42
CA ALA A 159 -18.00 -9.70 10.72
C ALA A 159 -18.37 -8.63 11.78
N HIS A 160 -17.99 -7.37 11.58
CA HIS A 160 -18.17 -6.26 12.53
C HIS A 160 -18.95 -5.08 11.92
N LYS A 161 -19.83 -5.34 10.95
CA LYS A 161 -20.65 -4.30 10.29
C LYS A 161 -21.46 -3.41 11.25
N ASN A 162 -21.69 -3.87 12.48
CA ASN A 162 -22.48 -3.17 13.50
C ASN A 162 -21.61 -2.41 14.53
N HIS A 163 -20.29 -2.52 14.49
CA HIS A 163 -19.38 -1.73 15.34
C HIS A 163 -18.87 -0.53 14.54
N LEU A 164 -19.57 0.60 14.67
CA LEU A 164 -19.28 1.85 13.93
C LEU A 164 -18.09 2.63 14.50
N THR A 165 -17.70 2.34 15.74
CA THR A 165 -16.58 3.00 16.43
C THR A 165 -15.58 1.95 16.88
N LEU A 166 -14.35 2.06 16.39
CA LEU A 166 -13.22 1.25 16.85
C LEU A 166 -12.15 2.15 17.45
N ASP A 167 -11.53 1.66 18.52
CA ASP A 167 -10.35 2.31 19.06
C ASP A 167 -9.27 2.34 17.99
N THR A 168 -8.69 3.52 17.82
CA THR A 168 -7.74 3.77 16.75
C THR A 168 -6.47 4.33 17.33
N VAL A 169 -5.36 3.79 16.86
CA VAL A 169 -4.03 4.24 17.22
C VAL A 169 -3.40 4.85 15.98
N LEU A 170 -3.01 6.12 16.08
CA LEU A 170 -2.24 6.82 15.07
C LEU A 170 -0.74 6.66 15.36
N VAL A 171 -0.05 6.04 14.43
CA VAL A 171 1.38 5.79 14.48
C VAL A 171 2.09 6.77 13.55
N THR A 172 3.03 7.55 14.08
CA THR A 172 3.84 8.53 13.34
C THR A 172 5.31 8.09 13.35
N PHE A 173 5.93 8.03 12.19
CA PHE A 173 7.32 7.61 12.00
C PHE A 173 8.21 8.86 11.86
N ARG A 174 9.30 8.95 12.66
CA ARG A 174 10.24 10.09 12.66
C ARG A 174 11.69 9.68 12.43
#